data_AF-A0A913KUR7-F1
#
_entry.id   AF-A0A913KUR7-F1
#
_cell.length_a   1.000
_cell.length_b   1.000
_cell.length_c   1.000
_cell.angle_alpha   90.00
_cell.angle_beta   90.00
_cell.angle_gamma   90.00
#
_symmetry.space_group_name_H-M   'P 1'
#
loop_
_entity.id
_entity.type
_entity.pdbx_description
1 polymer ?
#
loop_
_entity_poly.entity_id
_entity_poly.type
_entity_poly.pdbx_seq_one_letter_code
_entity_poly.pdbx_strand_id
1 'polypeptide(L)'
;MSNEEVPFSKLKSSDTLLSTRQPTDLDDHVSENRQLKMKILELSSELQRNMIYFNRLLGATEYELEQRKKTNEDLLDKQNLKIQSLQHENETYRNEISALKIDLKKHQEAIQLKQDKIDQMEVYLAKLPTLEDYQETLNKFQLMKNQNLLLENHIEEYKMKLVHNDIQLNNANIKIKQYEEREQLNKKDLNESKTEKSDDTKASKVIPIFVEDLKCELERYQIAFEKTKKLLETETCRAEAAESHQKLEQHKFNEYRTRIEAEIIGIKASLSVRHNKIRQLNKRISDLTLEKQNLHENLFKSYQLLKHFITILKSLNDQLIQQLYKYIKENINEIQCILKQLMNLLNGIQLNLNELLIQPKPLLNINEQYNELNISSSSIIDNDNNSKDTWEDSFDDIITIASQLTNNINPEQLYNSLDQLIKTRSVLIKLRQQLANKYADHLGEKIDCIVQ
;
A
#
# COMPACT_ATOMS: atom_id res chain seq x y z
N MET A 1 -21.80 -1.17 -57.01
CA MET A 1 -21.99 -1.59 -58.42
C MET A 1 -23.47 -1.60 -58.74
N SER A 2 -23.97 -0.50 -59.31
CA SER A 2 -25.24 -0.45 -60.03
C SER A 2 -25.13 0.71 -61.01
N ASN A 3 -24.83 0.39 -62.27
CA ASN A 3 -24.92 1.30 -63.39
C ASN A 3 -26.42 1.53 -63.65
N GLU A 4 -26.97 2.67 -63.24
CA GLU A 4 -28.28 3.09 -63.74
C GLU A 4 -28.07 3.90 -65.02
N GLU A 5 -28.03 3.16 -66.12
CA GLU A 5 -28.25 3.66 -67.47
C GLU A 5 -29.68 4.23 -67.54
N VAL A 6 -29.83 5.55 -67.48
CA VAL A 6 -31.11 6.19 -67.79
C VAL A 6 -31.20 6.37 -69.32
N PRO A 7 -32.28 5.89 -69.95
CA PRO A 7 -32.28 5.56 -71.37
C PRO A 7 -32.57 6.78 -72.24
N PHE A 8 -31.85 6.85 -73.37
CA PHE A 8 -32.16 7.70 -74.51
C PHE A 8 -33.58 7.39 -74.99
N SER A 9 -34.55 8.18 -74.55
CA SER A 9 -35.89 8.21 -75.10
C SER A 9 -35.80 8.66 -76.55
N LYS A 10 -35.91 7.66 -77.43
CA LYS A 10 -36.15 7.77 -78.87
C LYS A 10 -37.06 8.96 -79.16
N LEU A 11 -36.53 9.89 -79.97
CA LEU A 11 -37.31 10.89 -80.68
C LEU A 11 -38.51 10.22 -81.35
N LYS A 12 -39.69 10.35 -80.73
CA LYS A 12 -40.94 10.12 -81.43
C LYS A 12 -41.16 11.30 -82.35
N SER A 13 -41.06 11.01 -83.64
CA SER A 13 -41.73 11.69 -84.73
C SER A 13 -43.01 12.40 -84.28
N SER A 14 -42.98 13.72 -84.28
CA SER A 14 -44.18 14.52 -84.50
C SER A 14 -43.89 15.42 -85.69
N ASP A 15 -44.33 14.91 -86.85
CA ASP A 15 -44.56 15.56 -88.13
C ASP A 15 -45.45 16.81 -87.99
N THR A 16 -44.96 17.83 -87.29
CA THR A 16 -45.72 19.08 -87.11
C THR A 16 -44.88 20.31 -87.41
N LEU A 17 -44.00 20.18 -88.40
CA LEU A 17 -43.31 21.32 -89.05
C LEU A 17 -43.57 21.35 -90.57
N LEU A 18 -44.81 21.12 -91.03
CA LEU A 18 -45.15 21.26 -92.45
C LEU A 18 -46.61 21.70 -92.67
N SER A 19 -46.95 22.95 -92.35
CA SER A 19 -48.06 23.70 -92.99
C SER A 19 -47.99 25.16 -92.52
N THR A 20 -47.11 26.00 -93.07
CA THR A 20 -47.43 26.78 -94.27
C THR A 20 -46.09 27.27 -94.86
N ARG A 21 -45.54 26.50 -95.80
CA ARG A 21 -44.41 26.90 -96.65
C ARG A 21 -44.91 27.97 -97.63
N GLN A 22 -44.71 29.24 -97.33
CA GLN A 22 -44.48 30.22 -98.38
C GLN A 22 -42.99 30.15 -98.76
N PRO A 23 -42.63 30.38 -100.04
CA PRO A 23 -41.30 30.09 -100.55
C PRO A 23 -40.33 31.06 -99.89
N THR A 24 -39.72 30.61 -98.80
CA THR A 24 -38.84 31.40 -97.98
C THR A 24 -37.55 31.49 -98.76
N ASP A 25 -37.16 32.73 -99.03
CA ASP A 25 -36.06 33.06 -99.90
C ASP A 25 -34.81 32.34 -99.40
N LEU A 26 -33.90 31.99 -100.30
CA LEU A 26 -32.63 31.35 -99.91
C LEU A 26 -31.92 32.19 -98.83
N ASP A 27 -32.14 33.50 -98.83
CA ASP A 27 -31.69 34.48 -97.85
C ASP A 27 -32.24 34.28 -96.43
N ASP A 28 -33.49 33.82 -96.28
CA ASP A 28 -34.09 33.53 -94.96
C ASP A 28 -33.46 32.29 -94.35
N HIS A 29 -33.26 31.23 -95.14
CA HIS A 29 -32.54 30.03 -94.70
C HIS A 29 -31.07 30.32 -94.40
N VAL A 30 -30.41 31.19 -95.16
CA VAL A 30 -29.04 31.64 -94.86
C VAL A 30 -29.01 32.42 -93.55
N SER A 31 -29.99 33.28 -93.29
CA SER A 31 -30.09 34.05 -92.04
C SER A 31 -30.37 33.16 -90.83
N GLU A 32 -31.29 32.21 -90.95
CA GLU A 32 -31.59 31.21 -89.91
C GLU A 32 -30.36 30.33 -89.62
N ASN A 33 -29.66 29.87 -90.66
CA ASN A 33 -28.45 29.06 -90.51
C ASN A 33 -27.31 29.89 -89.87
N ARG A 34 -27.20 31.19 -90.17
CA ARG A 34 -26.29 32.11 -89.44
C ARG A 34 -26.67 32.22 -87.98
N GLN A 35 -27.95 32.40 -87.65
CA GLN A 35 -28.42 32.48 -86.26
C GLN A 35 -28.17 31.17 -85.50
N LEU A 36 -28.45 30.02 -86.12
CA LEU A 36 -28.17 28.70 -85.55
C LEU A 36 -26.67 28.49 -85.32
N LYS A 37 -25.82 28.88 -86.27
CA LYS A 37 -24.35 28.85 -86.07
C LYS A 37 -23.91 29.72 -84.90
N MET A 38 -24.45 30.94 -84.78
CA MET A 38 -24.16 31.81 -83.63
C MET A 38 -24.61 31.19 -82.31
N LYS A 39 -25.80 30.58 -82.27
CA LYS A 39 -26.33 29.89 -81.09
C LYS A 39 -25.53 28.64 -80.72
N ILE A 40 -25.06 27.88 -81.71
CA ILE A 40 -24.16 26.74 -81.51
C ILE A 40 -22.82 27.21 -80.94
N LEU A 41 -22.26 28.32 -81.45
CA LEU A 41 -21.04 28.91 -80.92
C LEU A 41 -21.21 29.40 -79.48
N GLU A 42 -22.33 30.04 -79.16
CA GLU A 42 -22.68 30.49 -77.82
C GLU A 42 -22.83 29.32 -76.85
N LEU A 43 -23.60 28.28 -77.21
CA LEU A 43 -23.77 27.07 -76.41
C LEU A 43 -22.46 26.29 -76.25
N SER A 44 -21.62 26.23 -77.27
CA SER A 44 -20.29 25.59 -77.19
C SER A 44 -19.37 26.35 -76.23
N SER A 45 -19.42 27.69 -76.27
CA SER A 45 -18.66 28.55 -75.35
C SER A 45 -19.15 28.45 -73.91
N GLU A 46 -20.47 28.33 -73.70
CA GLU A 46 -21.08 28.08 -72.39
C GLU A 46 -20.70 26.70 -71.85
N LEU A 47 -20.79 25.65 -72.68
CA LEU A 47 -20.37 24.30 -72.31
C LEU A 47 -18.89 24.25 -71.91
N GLN A 48 -18.02 24.93 -72.66
CA GLN A 48 -16.60 25.02 -72.34
C GLN A 48 -16.35 25.77 -71.03
N ARG A 49 -17.06 26.87 -70.77
CA ARG A 49 -17.00 27.59 -69.48
C ARG A 49 -17.46 26.69 -68.32
N ASN A 50 -18.56 25.95 -68.50
CA ASN A 50 -19.05 25.01 -67.50
C ASN A 50 -18.08 23.86 -67.24
N MET A 51 -17.49 23.27 -68.28
CA MET A 51 -16.44 22.26 -68.11
C MET A 51 -15.24 22.78 -67.32
N ILE A 52 -14.76 23.99 -67.63
CA ILE A 52 -13.65 24.60 -66.88
C ILE A 52 -14.05 24.83 -65.41
N TYR A 53 -15.27 25.33 -65.17
CA TYR A 53 -15.80 25.54 -63.83
C TYR A 53 -15.90 24.24 -63.02
N PHE A 54 -16.52 23.20 -63.58
CA PHE A 54 -16.67 21.90 -62.90
C PHE A 54 -15.34 21.20 -62.69
N ASN A 55 -14.39 21.28 -63.61
CA ASN A 55 -13.04 20.72 -63.41
C ASN A 55 -12.28 21.44 -62.29
N ARG A 56 -12.42 22.77 -62.18
CA ARG A 56 -11.83 23.52 -61.04
C ARG A 56 -12.48 23.14 -59.72
N LEU A 57 -13.81 23.02 -59.70
CA LEU A 57 -14.55 22.61 -58.51
C LEU A 57 -14.16 21.19 -58.08
N LEU A 58 -14.10 20.25 -59.04
CA LEU A 58 -13.68 18.87 -58.79
C LEU A 58 -12.27 18.83 -58.20
N GLY A 59 -11.31 19.51 -58.82
CA GLY A 59 -9.93 19.57 -58.30
C GLY A 59 -9.83 20.20 -56.91
N ALA A 60 -10.64 21.23 -56.60
CA ALA A 60 -10.71 21.79 -55.25
C ALA A 60 -11.26 20.78 -54.24
N THR A 61 -12.33 20.05 -54.59
CA THR A 61 -12.90 19.02 -53.71
C THR A 61 -11.99 17.81 -53.50
N GLU A 62 -11.26 17.38 -54.54
CA GLU A 62 -10.26 16.33 -54.45
C GLU A 62 -9.10 16.73 -53.52
N TYR A 63 -8.63 17.98 -53.65
CA TYR A 63 -7.60 18.52 -52.78
C TYR A 63 -8.07 18.58 -51.31
N GLU A 64 -9.28 19.07 -51.05
CA GLU A 64 -9.85 19.09 -49.70
C GLU A 64 -10.02 17.68 -49.11
N LEU A 65 -10.45 16.71 -49.92
CA LEU A 65 -10.59 15.33 -49.49
C LEU A 65 -9.24 14.73 -49.12
N GLU A 66 -8.20 14.99 -49.92
CA GLU A 66 -6.85 14.48 -49.66
C GLU A 66 -6.23 15.11 -48.41
N GLN A 67 -6.44 16.42 -48.19
CA GLN A 67 -6.05 17.06 -46.94
C GLN A 67 -6.76 16.45 -45.74
N ARG A 68 -8.08 16.22 -45.83
CA ARG A 68 -8.83 15.56 -44.75
C ARG A 68 -8.34 14.14 -44.48
N LYS A 69 -8.06 13.34 -45.52
CA LYS A 69 -7.49 11.99 -45.36
C LYS A 69 -6.16 12.04 -44.61
N LYS A 70 -5.24 12.92 -45.02
CA LYS A 70 -3.95 13.09 -44.38
C LYS A 70 -4.09 13.48 -42.90
N THR A 71 -4.94 14.47 -42.60
CA THR A 71 -5.18 14.86 -41.21
C THR A 71 -5.79 13.73 -40.36
N ASN A 72 -6.61 12.88 -40.97
CA ASN A 72 -7.23 11.74 -40.28
C ASN A 72 -6.23 10.60 -40.06
N GLU A 73 -5.31 10.38 -41.01
CA GLU A 73 -4.19 9.44 -40.87
C GLU A 73 -3.23 9.88 -39.75
N ASP A 74 -2.83 11.16 -39.74
CA ASP A 74 -1.99 11.73 -38.67
C ASP A 74 -2.64 11.59 -37.28
N LEU A 75 -3.97 11.81 -37.20
CA LEU A 75 -4.73 11.67 -35.95
C LEU A 75 -4.82 10.21 -35.50
N LEU A 76 -5.02 9.28 -36.43
CA LEU A 76 -5.05 7.85 -36.17
C LEU A 76 -3.67 7.35 -35.68
N ASP A 77 -2.59 7.78 -36.31
CA ASP A 77 -1.23 7.45 -35.88
C ASP A 77 -0.92 7.97 -34.47
N LYS A 78 -1.32 9.22 -34.18
CA LYS A 78 -1.18 9.79 -32.83
C LYS A 78 -1.98 9.00 -31.78
N GLN A 79 -3.19 8.56 -32.12
CA GLN A 79 -4.00 7.72 -31.24
C GLN A 79 -3.37 6.34 -31.03
N ASN A 80 -2.87 5.71 -32.09
CA ASN A 80 -2.20 4.41 -32.03
C ASN A 80 -0.95 4.46 -31.14
N LEU A 81 -0.13 5.51 -31.27
CA LEU A 81 1.03 5.72 -30.39
C LEU A 81 0.61 5.87 -28.93
N LYS A 82 -0.47 6.61 -28.65
CA LYS A 82 -0.97 6.76 -27.28
C LYS A 82 -1.51 5.43 -26.71
N ILE A 83 -2.20 4.65 -27.53
CA ILE A 83 -2.69 3.32 -27.14
C ILE A 83 -1.51 2.39 -26.82
N GLN A 84 -0.46 2.37 -27.65
CA GLN A 84 0.74 1.56 -27.40
C GLN A 84 1.46 1.99 -26.11
N SER A 85 1.60 3.29 -25.87
CA SER A 85 2.18 3.82 -24.63
C SER A 85 1.39 3.37 -23.40
N LEU A 86 0.05 3.50 -23.42
CA LEU A 86 -0.81 3.06 -22.33
C LEU A 86 -0.81 1.53 -22.15
N GLN A 87 -0.68 0.76 -23.23
CA GLN A 87 -0.55 -0.70 -23.16
C GLN A 87 0.77 -1.10 -22.48
N HIS A 88 1.88 -0.45 -22.82
CA HIS A 88 3.18 -0.69 -22.19
C HIS A 88 3.19 -0.33 -20.70
N GLU A 89 2.58 0.80 -20.34
CA GLU A 89 2.43 1.22 -18.95
C GLU A 89 1.58 0.22 -18.14
N ASN A 90 0.44 -0.21 -18.70
CA ASN A 90 -0.41 -1.24 -18.08
C ASN A 90 0.30 -2.58 -17.90
N GLU A 91 1.14 -2.98 -18.86
CA GLU A 91 1.94 -4.20 -18.75
C GLU A 91 2.99 -4.08 -17.64
N THR A 92 3.61 -2.91 -17.49
CA THR A 92 4.54 -2.63 -16.39
C THR A 92 3.84 -2.77 -15.03
N TYR A 93 2.68 -2.13 -14.85
CA TYR A 93 1.90 -2.27 -13.61
C TYR A 93 1.44 -3.72 -13.36
N ARG A 94 1.08 -4.48 -14.40
CA ARG A 94 0.72 -5.91 -14.25
C ARG A 94 1.89 -6.74 -13.74
N ASN A 95 3.10 -6.47 -14.22
CA ASN A 95 4.31 -7.14 -13.79
C ASN A 95 4.66 -6.80 -12.34
N GLU A 96 4.57 -5.53 -11.94
CA GLU A 96 4.77 -5.09 -10.55
C GLU A 96 3.77 -5.71 -9.58
N ILE A 97 2.48 -5.73 -9.94
CA ILE A 97 1.43 -6.39 -9.14
C ILE A 97 1.72 -7.89 -8.99
N SER A 98 2.21 -8.53 -10.05
CA SER A 98 2.55 -9.96 -10.02
C SER A 98 3.74 -10.24 -9.09
N ALA A 99 4.78 -9.40 -9.14
CA ALA A 99 5.92 -9.49 -8.23
C ALA A 99 5.50 -9.28 -6.76
N LEU A 100 4.71 -8.24 -6.49
CA LEU A 100 4.19 -7.96 -5.14
C LEU A 100 3.32 -9.11 -4.59
N LYS A 101 2.52 -9.76 -5.43
CA LYS A 101 1.74 -10.94 -5.04
C LYS A 101 2.63 -12.12 -4.62
N ILE A 102 3.73 -12.35 -5.34
CA ILE A 102 4.70 -13.40 -5.01
C ILE A 102 5.35 -13.11 -3.66
N ASP A 103 5.79 -11.87 -3.43
CA ASP A 103 6.46 -11.51 -2.18
C ASP A 103 5.49 -11.51 -0.98
N LEU A 104 4.24 -11.07 -1.17
CA LEU A 104 3.20 -11.20 -0.16
C LEU A 104 2.98 -12.66 0.26
N LYS A 105 2.93 -13.58 -0.71
CA LYS A 105 2.79 -15.01 -0.43
C LYS A 105 3.98 -15.56 0.36
N LYS A 106 5.21 -15.20 -0.02
CA LYS A 106 6.42 -15.58 0.76
C LYS A 106 6.38 -15.05 2.19
N HIS A 107 5.92 -13.82 2.39
CA HIS A 107 5.79 -13.24 3.73
C HIS A 107 4.73 -13.96 4.56
N GLN A 108 3.60 -14.37 3.96
CA GLN A 108 2.59 -15.17 4.63
C GLN A 108 3.13 -16.53 5.07
N GLU A 109 3.85 -17.24 4.20
CA GLU A 109 4.49 -18.53 4.52
C GLU A 109 5.53 -18.37 5.66
N ALA A 110 6.32 -17.30 5.65
CA ALA A 110 7.28 -17.01 6.70
C ALA A 110 6.63 -16.65 8.05
N ILE A 111 5.47 -16.00 8.04
CA ILE A 111 4.68 -15.73 9.24
C ILE A 111 4.13 -17.04 9.80
N GLN A 112 3.56 -17.90 8.96
CA GLN A 112 3.02 -19.19 9.39
C GLN A 112 4.10 -20.05 10.07
N LEU A 113 5.28 -20.17 9.46
CA LEU A 113 6.40 -20.91 10.04
C LEU A 113 6.83 -20.38 11.42
N LYS A 114 6.78 -19.04 11.61
CA LYS A 114 7.08 -18.42 12.90
C LYS A 114 6.00 -18.69 13.93
N GLN A 115 4.73 -18.70 13.53
CA GLN A 115 3.62 -19.03 14.40
C GLN A 115 3.73 -20.49 14.87
N ASP A 116 3.97 -21.42 13.95
CA ASP A 116 4.15 -22.84 14.29
C ASP A 116 5.30 -23.04 15.29
N LYS A 117 6.37 -22.24 15.18
CA LYS A 117 7.49 -22.26 16.14
C LYS A 117 7.13 -21.67 17.50
N ILE A 118 6.31 -20.63 17.54
CA ILE A 118 5.78 -20.06 18.80
C ILE A 118 4.91 -21.11 19.47
N ASP A 119 4.00 -21.73 18.75
CA ASP A 119 3.11 -22.78 19.27
C ASP A 119 3.91 -23.96 19.83
N GLN A 120 4.97 -24.39 19.13
CA GLN A 120 5.91 -25.39 19.66
C GLN A 120 6.56 -24.94 20.97
N MET A 121 7.06 -23.69 21.03
CA MET A 121 7.65 -23.15 22.24
C MET A 121 6.65 -23.06 23.40
N GLU A 122 5.39 -22.71 23.13
CA GLU A 122 4.32 -22.70 24.13
C GLU A 122 4.04 -24.10 24.68
N VAL A 123 3.99 -25.11 23.80
CA VAL A 123 3.87 -26.52 24.22
C VAL A 123 5.07 -26.96 25.08
N TYR A 124 6.28 -26.55 24.73
CA TYR A 124 7.47 -26.83 25.56
C TYR A 124 7.41 -26.13 26.91
N LEU A 125 7.00 -24.87 26.96
CA LEU A 125 6.86 -24.11 28.20
C LEU A 125 5.78 -24.70 29.10
N ALA A 126 4.68 -25.21 28.54
CA ALA A 126 3.62 -25.89 29.29
C ALA A 126 4.06 -27.22 29.91
N LYS A 127 5.11 -27.86 29.38
CA LYS A 127 5.69 -29.11 29.93
C LYS A 127 6.73 -28.89 31.02
N LEU A 128 7.20 -27.65 31.21
CA LEU A 128 8.16 -27.37 32.27
C LEU A 128 7.46 -27.50 33.63
N PRO A 129 8.10 -28.13 34.63
CA PRO A 129 7.55 -28.21 35.97
C PRO A 129 7.23 -26.82 36.48
N THR A 130 6.03 -26.67 37.02
CA THR A 130 5.55 -25.42 37.58
C THR A 130 6.28 -25.12 38.90
N LEU A 131 6.17 -23.88 39.38
CA LEU A 131 6.73 -23.51 40.68
C LEU A 131 6.11 -24.37 41.79
N GLU A 132 4.82 -24.70 41.65
CA GLU A 132 4.07 -25.58 42.52
C GLU A 132 4.66 -27.00 42.53
N ASP A 133 5.00 -27.57 41.37
CA ASP A 133 5.64 -28.90 41.27
C ASP A 133 7.00 -28.93 41.98
N TYR A 134 7.80 -27.85 41.82
CA TYR A 134 9.07 -27.70 42.52
C TYR A 134 8.87 -27.57 44.04
N GLN A 135 7.86 -26.83 44.50
CA GLN A 135 7.54 -26.70 45.91
C GLN A 135 7.05 -28.02 46.51
N GLU A 136 6.21 -28.78 45.80
CA GLU A 136 5.78 -30.10 46.24
C GLU A 136 6.98 -31.06 46.36
N THR A 137 7.87 -31.03 45.38
CA THR A 137 9.12 -31.81 45.40
C THR A 137 10.00 -31.41 46.58
N LEU A 138 10.15 -30.11 46.84
CA LEU A 138 10.90 -29.60 47.99
C LEU A 138 10.28 -30.03 49.33
N ASN A 139 8.95 -29.98 49.44
CA ASN A 139 8.22 -30.44 50.63
C ASN A 139 8.42 -31.94 50.87
N LYS A 140 8.40 -32.76 49.81
CA LYS A 140 8.74 -34.20 49.89
C LYS A 140 10.16 -34.43 50.38
N PHE A 141 11.14 -33.66 49.90
CA PHE A 141 12.52 -33.72 50.38
C PHE A 141 12.64 -33.33 51.85
N GLN A 142 11.94 -32.27 52.28
CA GLN A 142 11.93 -31.86 53.69
C GLN A 142 11.29 -32.93 54.59
N LEU A 143 10.20 -33.56 54.14
CA LEU A 143 9.58 -34.67 54.85
C LEU A 143 10.54 -35.86 55.00
N MET A 144 11.19 -36.27 53.91
CA MET A 144 12.20 -37.33 53.96
C MET A 144 13.37 -36.98 54.88
N LYS A 145 13.84 -35.73 54.85
CA LYS A 145 14.90 -35.26 55.75
C LYS A 145 14.50 -35.40 57.22
N ASN A 146 13.27 -35.02 57.57
CA ASN A 146 12.76 -35.14 58.93
C ASN A 146 12.59 -36.62 59.36
N GLN A 147 12.15 -37.49 58.45
CA GLN A 147 12.07 -38.93 58.70
C GLN A 147 13.45 -39.54 58.95
N ASN A 148 14.46 -39.16 58.16
CA ASN A 148 15.83 -39.62 58.37
C ASN A 148 16.38 -39.17 59.72
N LEU A 149 16.11 -37.93 60.15
CA LEU A 149 16.52 -37.44 61.46
C LEU A 149 15.88 -38.23 62.63
N LEU A 150 14.60 -38.58 62.50
CA LEU A 150 13.91 -39.43 63.48
C LEU A 150 14.52 -40.84 63.53
N LEU A 151 14.83 -41.42 62.37
CA LEU A 151 15.50 -42.71 62.26
C LEU A 151 16.89 -42.68 62.91
N GLU A 152 17.67 -41.61 62.68
CA GLU A 152 18.98 -41.40 63.33
C GLU A 152 18.85 -41.37 64.85
N ASN A 153 17.87 -40.63 65.39
CA ASN A 153 17.62 -40.57 66.83
C ASN A 153 17.26 -41.95 67.40
N HIS A 154 16.39 -42.71 66.71
CA HIS A 154 16.05 -44.08 67.15
C HIS A 154 17.25 -45.01 67.12
N ILE A 155 18.08 -44.93 66.09
CA ILE A 155 19.32 -45.72 66.02
C ILE A 155 20.21 -45.41 67.23
N GLU A 156 20.34 -44.15 67.62
CA GLU A 156 21.16 -43.75 68.76
C GLU A 156 20.55 -44.22 70.11
N GLU A 157 19.23 -44.12 70.28
CA GLU A 157 18.54 -44.71 71.43
C GLU A 157 18.76 -46.23 71.54
N TYR A 158 18.67 -46.94 70.42
CA TYR A 158 18.89 -48.39 70.39
C TYR A 158 20.33 -48.75 70.71
N LYS A 159 21.32 -47.98 70.24
CA LYS A 159 22.72 -48.17 70.63
C LYS A 159 22.90 -48.01 72.14
N MET A 160 22.33 -46.96 72.73
CA MET A 160 22.43 -46.72 74.18
C MET A 160 21.79 -47.84 75.00
N LYS A 161 20.63 -48.35 74.57
CA LYS A 161 19.99 -49.53 75.18
C LYS A 161 20.85 -50.79 75.05
N LEU A 162 21.50 -50.99 73.90
CA LEU A 162 22.38 -52.12 73.66
C LEU A 162 23.58 -52.08 74.62
N VAL A 163 24.24 -50.92 74.74
CA VAL A 163 25.35 -50.70 75.69
C VAL A 163 24.89 -50.95 77.13
N HIS A 164 23.70 -50.49 77.51
CA HIS A 164 23.16 -50.74 78.84
C HIS A 164 22.93 -52.23 79.11
N ASN A 165 22.36 -52.95 78.15
CA ASN A 165 22.14 -54.39 78.24
C ASN A 165 23.46 -55.17 78.32
N ASP A 166 24.48 -54.75 77.56
CA ASP A 166 25.82 -55.36 77.64
C ASP A 166 26.45 -55.20 79.03
N ILE A 167 26.29 -54.02 79.66
CA ILE A 167 26.74 -53.80 81.04
C ILE A 167 25.98 -54.71 82.01
N GLN A 168 24.66 -54.85 81.86
CA GLN A 168 23.87 -55.74 82.71
C GLN A 168 24.27 -57.22 82.54
N LEU A 169 24.48 -57.66 81.30
CA LEU A 169 24.92 -59.01 80.97
C LEU A 169 26.30 -59.30 81.58
N ASN A 170 27.24 -58.37 81.44
CA ASN A 170 28.57 -58.49 82.06
C ASN A 170 28.47 -58.59 83.59
N ASN A 171 27.63 -57.76 84.24
CA ASN A 171 27.41 -57.83 85.68
C ASN A 171 26.78 -59.16 86.12
N ALA A 172 25.82 -59.69 85.35
CA ALA A 172 25.21 -60.99 85.61
C ALA A 172 26.24 -62.13 85.47
N ASN A 173 27.08 -62.08 84.43
CA ASN A 173 28.16 -63.06 84.22
C ASN A 173 29.18 -63.05 85.37
N ILE A 174 29.54 -61.88 85.90
CA ILE A 174 30.41 -61.77 87.09
C ILE A 174 29.76 -62.47 88.29
N LYS A 175 28.46 -62.26 88.54
CA LYS A 175 27.74 -62.95 89.63
C LYS A 175 27.70 -64.46 89.42
N ILE A 176 27.44 -64.93 88.21
CA ILE A 176 27.44 -66.37 87.89
C ILE A 176 28.80 -66.98 88.22
N LYS A 177 29.90 -66.36 87.77
CA LYS A 177 31.26 -66.83 88.11
C LYS A 177 31.48 -66.92 89.63
N GLN A 178 31.04 -65.91 90.40
CA GLN A 178 31.13 -65.95 91.87
C GLN A 178 30.31 -67.10 92.48
N TYR A 179 29.15 -67.43 91.91
CA TYR A 179 28.35 -68.58 92.36
C TYR A 179 29.01 -69.91 91.98
N GLU A 180 29.57 -70.03 90.77
CA GLU A 180 30.31 -71.21 90.33
C GLU A 180 31.55 -71.45 91.22
N GLU A 181 32.30 -70.40 91.56
CA GLU A 181 33.42 -70.47 92.50
C GLU A 181 32.96 -70.94 93.90
N ARG A 182 31.83 -70.41 94.40
CA ARG A 182 31.23 -70.90 95.66
C ARG A 182 30.77 -72.35 95.59
N GLU A 183 30.19 -72.76 94.47
CA GLU A 183 29.75 -74.15 94.28
C GLU A 183 30.95 -75.11 94.20
N GLN A 184 32.03 -74.70 93.53
CA GLN A 184 33.29 -75.44 93.51
C GLN A 184 33.90 -75.54 94.91
N LEU A 185 33.90 -74.46 95.70
CA LEU A 185 34.35 -74.49 97.09
C LEU A 185 33.49 -75.45 97.93
N ASN A 186 32.17 -75.39 97.81
CA ASN A 186 31.27 -76.32 98.50
C ASN A 186 31.47 -77.78 98.04
N LYS A 187 31.74 -78.03 96.75
CA LYS A 187 32.11 -79.36 96.24
C LYS A 187 33.46 -79.80 96.79
N LYS A 188 34.39 -78.87 96.97
CA LYS A 188 35.69 -79.13 97.58
C LYS A 188 35.53 -79.46 99.06
N ASP A 189 34.71 -78.74 99.81
CA ASP A 189 34.38 -79.05 101.20
C ASP A 189 33.64 -80.41 101.34
N LEU A 190 32.74 -80.73 100.40
CA LEU A 190 32.10 -82.05 100.32
C LEU A 190 33.12 -83.16 99.99
N ASN A 191 34.07 -82.90 99.10
CA ASN A 191 35.12 -83.86 98.74
C ASN A 191 36.22 -83.95 99.80
N GLU A 192 36.52 -82.87 100.54
CA GLU A 192 37.48 -82.81 101.66
C GLU A 192 36.92 -83.46 102.94
N SER A 193 35.59 -83.70 103.02
CA SER A 193 35.02 -84.64 103.99
C SER A 193 35.37 -86.11 103.71
N LYS A 194 36.03 -86.39 102.58
CA LYS A 194 36.78 -87.63 102.35
C LYS A 194 38.25 -87.29 102.12
N THR A 195 39.07 -87.71 103.08
CA THR A 195 40.54 -87.69 103.07
C THR A 195 41.17 -86.37 103.53
N GLU A 196 41.21 -86.26 104.86
CA GLU A 196 42.22 -85.50 105.61
C GLU A 196 43.65 -85.87 105.15
N LYS A 197 44.48 -84.86 104.87
CA LYS A 197 45.72 -84.57 105.62
C LYS A 197 46.65 -83.59 104.90
N SER A 198 47.24 -82.75 105.75
CA SER A 198 48.55 -82.08 105.61
C SER A 198 48.64 -80.93 104.62
N ASP A 199 49.49 -79.93 104.80
CA ASP A 199 50.12 -79.26 105.94
C ASP A 199 50.85 -78.08 105.28
N ASP A 200 51.03 -77.02 106.04
CA ASP A 200 52.16 -76.11 105.97
C ASP A 200 52.39 -75.19 104.75
N THR A 201 52.25 -73.89 105.08
CA THR A 201 53.24 -72.81 104.89
C THR A 201 54.00 -72.71 103.56
N LYS A 202 53.86 -71.56 102.88
CA LYS A 202 54.94 -70.55 102.68
C LYS A 202 54.64 -69.56 101.54
N ALA A 203 54.97 -68.33 101.87
CA ALA A 203 55.22 -67.14 101.07
C ALA A 203 55.46 -67.30 99.55
N SER A 204 54.89 -66.32 98.83
CA SER A 204 55.45 -65.66 97.63
C SER A 204 56.21 -66.54 96.63
N LYS A 205 55.51 -66.90 95.56
CA LYS A 205 56.05 -66.97 94.20
C LYS A 205 54.89 -66.72 93.25
N VAL A 206 55.00 -65.67 92.45
CA VAL A 206 54.13 -65.39 91.31
C VAL A 206 54.01 -66.69 90.51
N ILE A 207 52.81 -67.26 90.45
CA ILE A 207 52.54 -68.49 89.73
C ILE A 207 52.66 -68.16 88.24
N PRO A 208 53.50 -68.87 87.47
CA PRO A 208 53.68 -68.64 86.03
C PRO A 208 52.37 -68.54 85.25
N ILE A 209 51.33 -69.28 85.67
CA ILE A 209 49.99 -69.29 85.08
C ILE A 209 49.34 -67.89 85.07
N PHE A 210 49.45 -67.10 86.16
CA PHE A 210 48.87 -65.75 86.21
C PHE A 210 49.59 -64.76 85.29
N VAL A 211 50.90 -64.92 85.12
CA VAL A 211 51.69 -64.11 84.18
C VAL A 211 51.31 -64.47 82.75
N GLU A 212 51.12 -65.76 82.46
CA GLU A 212 50.68 -66.24 81.15
C GLU A 212 49.26 -65.78 80.82
N ASP A 213 48.32 -65.80 81.78
CA ASP A 213 46.95 -65.30 81.60
C ASP A 213 46.93 -63.80 81.29
N LEU A 214 47.66 -62.99 82.08
CA LEU A 214 47.81 -61.55 81.83
C LEU A 214 48.45 -61.29 80.45
N LYS A 215 49.44 -62.09 80.06
CA LYS A 215 50.08 -61.98 78.74
C LYS A 215 49.10 -62.31 77.60
N CYS A 216 48.30 -63.37 77.75
CA CYS A 216 47.27 -63.75 76.78
C CYS A 216 46.16 -62.70 76.68
N GLU A 217 45.81 -62.05 77.79
CA GLU A 217 44.81 -60.99 77.83
C GLU A 217 45.35 -59.69 77.20
N LEU A 218 46.60 -59.33 77.50
CA LEU A 218 47.29 -58.19 76.88
C LEU A 218 47.44 -58.38 75.36
N GLU A 219 47.77 -59.59 74.91
CA GLU A 219 47.82 -59.95 73.48
C GLU A 219 46.43 -59.87 72.83
N ARG A 220 45.37 -60.35 73.50
CA ARG A 220 43.98 -60.19 73.04
C ARG A 220 43.60 -58.72 72.90
N TYR A 221 43.93 -57.88 73.89
CA TYR A 221 43.70 -56.44 73.83
C TYR A 221 44.49 -55.76 72.72
N GLN A 222 45.75 -56.15 72.48
CA GLN A 222 46.55 -55.63 71.37
C GLN A 222 45.93 -56.00 70.01
N ILE A 223 45.51 -57.26 69.82
CA ILE A 223 44.85 -57.71 68.59
C ILE A 223 43.52 -56.96 68.39
N ALA A 224 42.73 -56.80 69.45
CA ALA A 224 41.46 -56.05 69.39
C ALA A 224 41.70 -54.58 69.05
N PHE A 225 42.67 -53.93 69.71
CA PHE A 225 43.06 -52.55 69.45
C PHE A 225 43.51 -52.35 68.00
N GLU A 226 44.39 -53.21 67.48
CA GLU A 226 44.85 -53.13 66.09
C GLU A 226 43.71 -53.37 65.07
N LYS A 227 42.77 -54.28 65.37
CA LYS A 227 41.57 -54.46 64.54
C LYS A 227 40.70 -53.21 64.53
N THR A 228 40.42 -52.63 65.70
CA THR A 228 39.60 -51.41 65.82
C THR A 228 40.29 -50.21 65.16
N LYS A 229 41.61 -50.08 65.31
CA LYS A 229 42.42 -49.06 64.65
C LYS A 229 42.32 -49.16 63.13
N LYS A 230 42.51 -50.36 62.56
CA LYS A 230 42.32 -50.58 61.12
C LYS A 230 40.91 -50.25 60.66
N LEU A 231 39.89 -50.62 61.44
CA LEU A 231 38.51 -50.32 61.09
C LEU A 231 38.26 -48.81 61.07
N LEU A 232 38.74 -48.09 62.08
CA LEU A 232 38.67 -46.62 62.15
C LEU A 232 39.42 -45.96 60.99
N GLU A 233 40.62 -46.43 60.64
CA GLU A 233 41.36 -45.93 59.47
C GLU A 233 40.58 -46.16 58.17
N THR A 234 39.99 -47.35 57.97
CA THR A 234 39.18 -47.61 56.76
C THR A 234 37.90 -46.79 56.70
N GLU A 235 37.25 -46.53 57.84
CA GLU A 235 36.06 -45.68 57.91
C GLU A 235 36.42 -44.22 57.66
N THR A 236 37.54 -43.75 58.22
CA THR A 236 38.06 -42.40 58.00
C THR A 236 38.38 -42.18 56.52
N CYS A 237 39.10 -43.10 55.89
CA CYS A 237 39.35 -43.06 54.45
C CYS A 237 38.05 -43.06 53.62
N ARG A 238 37.03 -43.82 54.04
CA ARG A 238 35.73 -43.84 53.34
C ARG A 238 34.98 -42.52 53.50
N ALA A 239 34.98 -41.93 54.70
CA ALA A 239 34.37 -40.65 54.98
C ALA A 239 35.06 -39.52 54.18
N GLU A 240 36.38 -39.49 54.14
CA GLU A 240 37.16 -38.53 53.35
C GLU A 240 36.91 -38.67 51.84
N ALA A 241 36.80 -39.91 51.34
CA ALA A 241 36.46 -40.17 49.94
C ALA A 241 35.03 -39.72 49.60
N ALA A 242 34.06 -39.97 50.49
CA ALA A 242 32.68 -39.51 50.33
C ALA A 242 32.56 -37.97 50.37
N GLU A 243 33.26 -37.32 51.30
CA GLU A 243 33.32 -35.86 51.39
C GLU A 243 33.95 -35.24 50.13
N SER A 244 35.04 -35.85 49.64
CA SER A 244 35.71 -35.43 48.41
C SER A 244 34.79 -35.57 47.19
N HIS A 245 34.03 -36.66 47.10
CA HIS A 245 33.04 -36.87 46.04
C HIS A 245 31.92 -35.84 46.10
N GLN A 246 31.36 -35.58 47.29
CA GLN A 246 30.30 -34.59 47.48
C GLN A 246 30.78 -33.17 47.10
N LYS A 247 31.99 -32.78 47.50
CA LYS A 247 32.60 -31.50 47.12
C LYS A 247 32.75 -31.38 45.60
N LEU A 248 33.17 -32.45 44.93
CA LEU A 248 33.30 -32.48 43.47
C LEU A 248 31.94 -32.35 42.76
N GLU A 249 30.92 -33.05 43.23
CA GLU A 249 29.56 -32.92 42.70
C GLU A 249 28.98 -31.52 42.91
N GLN A 250 29.17 -30.95 44.09
CA GLN A 250 28.75 -29.58 44.39
C GLN A 250 29.47 -28.56 43.50
N HIS A 251 30.77 -28.75 43.24
CA HIS A 251 31.52 -27.91 42.31
C HIS A 251 30.94 -27.99 40.89
N LYS A 252 30.70 -29.20 40.37
CA LYS A 252 30.10 -29.41 39.03
C LYS A 252 28.71 -28.77 38.92
N PHE A 253 27.89 -28.91 39.96
CA PHE A 253 26.56 -28.29 40.00
C PHE A 253 26.64 -26.76 40.02
N ASN A 254 27.56 -26.19 40.79
CA ASN A 254 27.79 -24.75 40.83
C ASN A 254 28.30 -24.23 39.48
N GLU A 255 29.26 -24.90 38.84
CA GLU A 255 29.73 -24.53 37.49
C GLU A 255 28.60 -24.57 36.45
N TYR A 256 27.76 -25.61 36.49
CA TYR A 256 26.59 -25.71 35.62
C TYR A 256 25.61 -24.56 35.88
N ARG A 257 25.31 -24.27 37.16
CA ARG A 257 24.45 -23.16 37.56
C ARG A 257 24.98 -21.81 37.07
N THR A 258 26.27 -21.52 37.26
CA THR A 258 26.88 -20.27 36.80
C THR A 258 26.83 -20.14 35.28
N ARG A 259 27.00 -21.25 34.53
CA ARG A 259 26.86 -21.25 33.07
C ARG A 259 25.43 -20.90 32.63
N ILE A 260 24.43 -21.51 33.26
CA ILE A 260 23.01 -21.23 32.97
C ILE A 260 22.64 -19.80 33.36
N GLU A 261 23.12 -19.29 34.49
CA GLU A 261 22.91 -17.90 34.91
C GLU A 261 23.51 -16.91 33.90
N ALA A 262 24.72 -17.18 33.39
CA ALA A 262 25.34 -16.36 32.35
C ALA A 262 24.55 -16.40 31.03
N GLU A 263 24.03 -17.57 30.63
CA GLU A 263 23.19 -17.71 29.44
C GLU A 263 21.87 -16.94 29.57
N ILE A 264 21.20 -17.05 30.73
CA ILE A 264 19.97 -16.30 31.04
C ILE A 264 20.23 -14.79 30.97
N ILE A 265 21.36 -14.31 31.51
CA ILE A 265 21.74 -12.89 31.42
C ILE A 265 21.93 -12.48 29.96
N GLY A 266 22.61 -13.29 29.16
CA GLY A 266 22.81 -13.05 27.72
C GLY A 266 21.48 -12.99 26.95
N ILE A 267 20.56 -13.92 27.22
CA ILE A 267 19.22 -13.94 26.62
C ILE A 267 18.42 -12.71 27.03
N LYS A 268 18.43 -12.32 28.32
CA LYS A 268 17.75 -11.11 28.81
C LYS A 268 18.28 -9.84 28.14
N ALA A 269 19.59 -9.71 27.99
CA ALA A 269 20.20 -8.57 27.29
C ALA A 269 19.77 -8.52 25.81
N SER A 270 19.85 -9.65 25.10
CA SER A 270 19.41 -9.77 23.70
C SER A 270 17.92 -9.45 23.53
N LEU A 271 17.07 -9.93 24.45
CA LEU A 271 15.64 -9.68 24.45
C LEU A 271 15.33 -8.20 24.69
N SER A 272 16.03 -7.54 25.61
CA SER A 272 15.92 -6.10 25.87
C SER A 272 16.28 -5.26 24.64
N VAL A 273 17.39 -5.59 23.95
CA VAL A 273 17.80 -4.92 22.70
C VAL A 273 16.74 -5.10 21.62
N ARG A 274 16.20 -6.31 21.44
CA ARG A 274 15.12 -6.57 20.48
C ARG A 274 13.85 -5.81 20.82
N HIS A 275 13.47 -5.74 22.10
CA HIS A 275 12.31 -4.97 22.57
C HIS A 275 12.44 -3.48 22.23
N ASN A 276 13.64 -2.91 22.43
CA ASN A 276 13.91 -1.52 22.06
C ASN A 276 13.80 -1.30 20.55
N LYS A 277 14.31 -2.23 19.73
CA LYS A 277 14.19 -2.16 18.26
C LYS A 277 12.73 -2.23 17.81
N ILE A 278 11.92 -3.10 18.41
CA ILE A 278 10.47 -3.20 18.12
C ILE A 278 9.78 -1.88 18.46
N ARG A 279 10.10 -1.27 19.61
CA ARG A 279 9.53 0.04 20.01
C ARG A 279 9.87 1.14 19.00
N GLN A 280 11.11 1.18 18.50
CA GLN A 280 11.53 2.14 17.48
C GLN A 280 10.80 1.93 16.15
N LEU A 281 10.66 0.68 15.70
CA LEU A 281 9.94 0.35 14.48
C LEU A 281 8.46 0.72 14.57
N ASN A 282 7.81 0.43 15.70
CA ASN A 282 6.41 0.81 15.93
C ASN A 282 6.22 2.33 15.87
N LYS A 283 7.15 3.10 16.48
CA LYS A 283 7.13 4.56 16.38
C LYS A 283 7.23 5.03 14.91
N ARG A 284 8.17 4.47 14.14
CA ARG A 284 8.32 4.81 12.72
C ARG A 284 7.09 4.45 11.89
N ILE A 285 6.44 3.32 12.17
CA ILE A 285 5.19 2.92 11.50
C ILE A 285 4.07 3.92 11.80
N SER A 286 3.94 4.37 13.06
CA SER A 286 2.97 5.42 13.42
C SER A 286 3.24 6.73 12.68
N ASP A 287 4.50 7.17 12.63
CA ASP A 287 4.90 8.39 11.92
C ASP A 287 4.57 8.29 10.41
N LEU A 288 4.92 7.17 9.77
CA LEU A 288 4.61 6.91 8.35
C LEU A 288 3.11 6.82 8.07
N THR A 289 2.33 6.29 9.01
CA THR A 289 0.86 6.21 8.88
C THR A 289 0.24 7.60 8.90
N LEU A 290 0.75 8.49 9.77
CA LEU A 290 0.33 9.89 9.83
C LEU A 290 0.71 10.63 8.54
N GLU A 291 1.94 10.45 8.05
CA GLU A 291 2.43 11.03 6.80
C GLU A 291 1.56 10.61 5.60
N LYS A 292 1.25 9.31 5.50
CA LYS A 292 0.34 8.78 4.47
C LYS A 292 -1.04 9.42 4.53
N GLN A 293 -1.60 9.59 5.73
CA GLN A 293 -2.92 10.20 5.93
C GLN A 293 -2.93 11.66 5.48
N ASN A 294 -1.90 12.44 5.86
CA ASN A 294 -1.73 13.82 5.42
C ASN A 294 -1.61 13.92 3.90
N LEU A 295 -0.84 13.02 3.28
CA LEU A 295 -0.71 12.98 1.81
C LEU A 295 -2.05 12.68 1.13
N HIS A 296 -2.84 11.75 1.65
CA HIS A 296 -4.18 11.46 1.12
C HIS A 296 -5.13 12.65 1.24
N GLU A 297 -5.08 13.37 2.37
CA GLU A 297 -5.89 14.58 2.56
C GLU A 297 -5.50 15.69 1.58
N ASN A 298 -4.20 15.91 1.38
CA ASN A 298 -3.69 16.90 0.43
C ASN A 298 -4.04 16.55 -1.02
N LEU A 299 -3.92 15.26 -1.39
CA LEU A 299 -4.33 14.78 -2.71
C LEU A 299 -5.84 14.98 -2.93
N PHE A 300 -6.66 14.70 -1.92
CA PHE A 300 -8.10 14.91 -2.00
C PHE A 300 -8.46 16.39 -2.17
N LYS A 301 -7.82 17.30 -1.41
CA LYS A 301 -7.99 18.75 -1.56
C LYS A 301 -7.61 19.23 -2.97
N SER A 302 -6.46 18.76 -3.47
CA SER A 302 -5.97 19.09 -4.82
C SER A 302 -6.92 18.59 -5.91
N TYR A 303 -7.43 17.37 -5.78
CA TYR A 303 -8.43 16.82 -6.70
C TYR A 303 -9.73 17.63 -6.70
N GLN A 304 -10.22 18.07 -5.53
CA GLN A 304 -11.42 18.91 -5.45
C GLN A 304 -11.20 20.29 -6.09
N LEU A 305 -10.04 20.91 -5.87
CA LEU A 305 -9.65 22.16 -6.52
C LEU A 305 -9.61 22.00 -8.04
N LEU A 306 -8.98 20.94 -8.55
CA LEU A 306 -8.93 20.63 -9.97
C LEU A 306 -10.34 20.43 -10.55
N LYS A 307 -11.18 19.64 -9.87
CA LYS A 307 -12.56 19.40 -10.29
C LYS A 307 -13.33 20.72 -10.39
N HIS A 308 -13.16 21.61 -9.42
CA HIS A 308 -13.76 22.94 -9.44
C HIS A 308 -13.25 23.79 -10.61
N PHE A 309 -11.93 23.79 -10.85
CA PHE A 309 -11.32 24.49 -11.97
C PHE A 309 -11.83 24.01 -13.33
N ILE A 310 -11.98 22.68 -13.51
CA ILE A 310 -12.58 22.09 -14.71
C ILE A 310 -14.05 22.54 -14.88
N THR A 311 -14.82 22.63 -13.79
CA THR A 311 -16.19 23.15 -13.84
C THR A 311 -16.22 24.62 -14.28
N ILE A 312 -15.34 25.46 -13.74
CA ILE A 312 -15.21 26.88 -14.14
C ILE A 312 -14.87 26.96 -15.63
N LEU A 313 -13.86 26.21 -16.09
CA LEU A 313 -13.46 26.20 -17.50
C LEU A 313 -14.58 25.76 -18.44
N LYS A 314 -15.35 24.72 -18.07
CA LYS A 314 -16.53 24.31 -18.83
C LYS A 314 -17.58 25.42 -18.91
N SER A 315 -17.86 26.07 -17.78
CA SER A 315 -18.83 27.16 -17.74
C SER A 315 -18.40 28.38 -18.57
N LEU A 316 -17.12 28.73 -18.55
CA LEU A 316 -16.54 29.81 -19.35
C LEU A 316 -16.65 29.49 -20.85
N ASN A 317 -16.29 28.27 -21.25
CA ASN A 317 -16.42 27.84 -22.64
C ASN A 317 -17.89 27.85 -23.09
N ASP A 318 -18.81 27.37 -22.27
CA ASP A 318 -20.25 27.40 -22.57
C ASP A 318 -20.76 28.84 -22.73
N GLN A 319 -20.34 29.77 -21.85
CA GLN A 319 -20.67 31.19 -21.95
C GLN A 319 -20.12 31.84 -23.22
N LEU A 320 -18.85 31.59 -23.56
CA LEU A 320 -18.23 32.10 -24.79
C LEU A 320 -18.94 31.59 -26.05
N ILE A 321 -19.28 30.30 -26.09
CA ILE A 321 -20.03 29.69 -27.21
C ILE A 321 -21.42 30.32 -27.34
N GLN A 322 -22.13 30.52 -26.22
CA GLN A 322 -23.43 31.19 -26.22
C GLN A 322 -23.33 32.64 -26.70
N GLN A 323 -22.28 33.37 -26.31
CA GLN A 323 -22.02 34.73 -26.78
C GLN A 323 -21.75 34.75 -28.29
N LEU A 324 -20.86 33.89 -28.80
CA LEU A 324 -20.58 33.77 -30.23
C LEU A 324 -21.85 33.46 -31.03
N TYR A 325 -22.68 32.53 -30.56
CA TYR A 325 -23.95 32.19 -31.19
C TYR A 325 -24.90 33.41 -31.24
N LYS A 326 -25.00 34.17 -30.15
CA LYS A 326 -25.80 35.39 -30.10
C LYS A 326 -25.29 36.43 -31.12
N TYR A 327 -23.98 36.64 -31.22
CA TYR A 327 -23.38 37.57 -32.18
C TYR A 327 -23.56 37.12 -33.63
N ILE A 328 -23.38 35.84 -33.94
CA ILE A 328 -23.63 35.28 -35.28
C ILE A 328 -25.09 35.51 -35.66
N LYS A 329 -26.03 35.20 -34.77
CA LYS A 329 -27.47 35.39 -35.00
C LYS A 329 -27.81 36.86 -35.25
N GLU A 330 -27.25 37.78 -34.47
CA GLU A 330 -27.45 39.23 -34.65
C GLU A 330 -26.85 39.73 -35.97
N ASN A 331 -25.67 39.25 -36.37
CA ASN A 331 -25.04 39.57 -37.66
C ASN A 331 -25.86 39.02 -38.85
N ILE A 332 -26.35 37.79 -38.77
CA ILE A 332 -27.20 37.19 -39.81
C ILE A 332 -28.49 38.01 -39.97
N ASN A 333 -29.15 38.39 -38.87
CA ASN A 333 -30.35 39.21 -38.92
C ASN A 333 -30.10 40.57 -39.60
N GLU A 334 -28.94 41.18 -39.34
CA GLU A 334 -28.55 42.45 -39.97
C GLU A 334 -28.25 42.30 -41.46
N ILE A 335 -27.55 41.24 -41.85
CA ILE A 335 -27.31 40.90 -43.25
C ILE A 335 -28.63 40.71 -43.99
N GLN A 336 -29.58 39.98 -43.39
CA GLN A 336 -30.92 39.78 -43.95
C GLN A 336 -31.68 41.11 -44.11
N CYS A 337 -31.60 42.01 -43.12
CA CYS A 337 -32.20 43.34 -43.21
C CYS A 337 -31.59 44.15 -44.36
N ILE A 338 -30.26 44.24 -44.44
CA ILE A 338 -29.55 44.97 -45.51
C ILE A 338 -29.86 44.38 -46.89
N LEU A 339 -29.84 43.05 -47.04
CA LEU A 339 -30.19 42.37 -48.29
C LEU A 339 -31.61 42.67 -48.73
N LYS A 340 -32.59 42.62 -47.81
CA LYS A 340 -33.98 42.97 -48.10
C LYS A 340 -34.08 44.41 -48.64
N GLN A 341 -33.38 45.35 -48.03
CA GLN A 341 -33.37 46.75 -48.47
C GLN A 341 -32.67 46.94 -49.83
N LEU A 342 -31.56 46.23 -50.08
CA LEU A 342 -30.91 46.23 -51.39
C LEU A 342 -31.80 45.65 -52.49
N MET A 343 -32.53 44.58 -52.20
CA MET A 343 -33.48 43.98 -53.14
C MET A 343 -34.67 44.92 -53.42
N ASN A 344 -35.16 45.64 -52.42
CA ASN A 344 -36.17 46.70 -52.64
C ASN A 344 -35.64 47.77 -53.59
N LEU A 345 -34.40 48.23 -53.37
CA LEU A 345 -33.76 49.24 -54.22
C LEU A 345 -33.60 48.76 -55.67
N LEU A 346 -33.19 47.50 -55.89
CA LEU A 346 -33.08 46.89 -57.21
C LEU A 346 -34.43 46.77 -57.94
N ASN A 347 -35.51 46.49 -57.20
CA ASN A 347 -36.86 46.39 -57.74
C ASN A 347 -37.58 47.74 -57.88
N GLY A 348 -36.91 48.86 -57.58
CA GLY A 348 -37.51 50.19 -57.61
C GLY A 348 -38.55 50.45 -56.51
N ILE A 349 -38.58 49.62 -55.46
CA ILE A 349 -39.47 49.76 -54.31
C ILE A 349 -38.83 50.74 -53.31
N GLN A 350 -39.65 51.63 -52.75
CA GLN A 350 -39.23 52.58 -51.72
C GLN A 350 -38.61 51.86 -50.51
N LEU A 351 -37.44 52.34 -50.04
CA LEU A 351 -36.78 51.75 -48.87
C LEU A 351 -37.63 51.94 -47.61
N ASN A 352 -37.66 50.92 -46.76
CA ASN A 352 -38.33 51.03 -45.47
C ASN A 352 -37.41 51.77 -44.48
N LEU A 353 -37.54 53.09 -44.42
CA LEU A 353 -36.79 53.95 -43.50
C LEU A 353 -36.91 53.48 -42.04
N ASN A 354 -38.06 52.97 -41.59
CA ASN A 354 -38.20 52.48 -40.21
C ASN A 354 -37.25 51.31 -39.94
N GLU A 355 -37.13 50.37 -40.89
CA GLU A 355 -36.18 49.26 -40.78
C GLU A 355 -34.72 49.72 -40.89
N LEU A 356 -34.41 50.87 -41.51
CA LEU A 356 -33.04 51.40 -41.62
C LEU A 356 -32.64 52.30 -40.44
N LEU A 357 -33.60 52.97 -39.80
CA LEU A 357 -33.39 53.92 -38.71
C LEU A 357 -33.30 53.27 -37.32
N ILE A 358 -33.96 52.14 -37.07
CA ILE A 358 -33.91 51.47 -35.76
C ILE A 358 -32.50 50.94 -35.48
N GLN A 359 -31.74 51.53 -34.55
CA GLN A 359 -30.37 51.07 -34.30
C GLN A 359 -30.29 49.54 -34.12
N PRO A 360 -29.30 48.87 -34.74
CA PRO A 360 -28.99 47.51 -34.38
C PRO A 360 -28.74 47.45 -32.86
N LYS A 361 -29.21 46.40 -32.17
CA LYS A 361 -28.93 46.22 -30.73
C LYS A 361 -27.44 46.48 -30.46
N PRO A 362 -27.08 47.35 -29.50
CA PRO A 362 -25.69 47.65 -29.20
C PRO A 362 -24.97 46.38 -28.72
N LEU A 363 -23.72 46.22 -29.14
CA LEU A 363 -22.84 45.15 -28.66
C LEU A 363 -22.65 45.35 -27.15
N LEU A 364 -23.02 44.35 -26.33
CA LEU A 364 -22.73 44.39 -24.88
C LEU A 364 -21.23 44.57 -24.69
N ASN A 365 -20.85 45.59 -23.90
CA ASN A 365 -19.45 45.88 -23.59
C ASN A 365 -18.83 44.68 -22.87
N ILE A 366 -17.95 43.96 -23.55
CA ILE A 366 -17.31 42.73 -23.05
C ILE A 366 -16.61 43.01 -21.71
N ASN A 367 -16.03 44.20 -21.54
CA ASN A 367 -15.28 44.55 -20.32
C ASN A 367 -16.12 44.61 -19.05
N GLU A 368 -17.44 44.90 -19.13
CA GLU A 368 -18.28 45.02 -17.93
C GLU A 368 -18.60 43.65 -17.30
N GLN A 369 -18.76 42.58 -18.10
CA GLN A 369 -19.00 41.24 -17.58
C GLN A 369 -17.74 40.51 -17.12
N TYR A 370 -16.57 40.83 -17.69
CA TYR A 370 -15.30 40.24 -17.23
C TYR A 370 -14.88 40.74 -15.85
N ASN A 371 -15.28 41.95 -15.46
CA ASN A 371 -15.03 42.45 -14.10
C ASN A 371 -15.85 41.70 -13.05
N GLU A 372 -17.07 41.23 -13.36
CA GLU A 372 -17.82 40.35 -12.44
C GLU A 372 -17.17 38.96 -12.28
N LEU A 373 -16.51 38.45 -13.32
CA LEU A 373 -15.82 37.15 -13.31
C LEU A 373 -14.45 37.19 -12.60
N ASN A 374 -13.70 38.29 -12.72
CA ASN A 374 -12.43 38.47 -11.99
C ASN A 374 -12.65 38.56 -10.48
N ILE A 375 -13.76 39.15 -10.02
CA ILE A 375 -14.11 39.23 -8.59
C ILE A 375 -14.36 37.82 -7.99
N SER A 376 -14.84 36.87 -8.79
CA SER A 376 -15.04 35.48 -8.33
C SER A 376 -13.73 34.68 -8.26
N SER A 377 -12.69 35.12 -8.96
CA SER A 377 -11.40 34.41 -9.03
C SER A 377 -10.40 34.92 -7.99
N SER A 378 -10.47 36.21 -7.62
CA SER A 378 -9.53 36.85 -6.70
C SER A 378 -9.72 36.50 -5.23
N SER A 379 -10.85 35.92 -4.81
CA SER A 379 -11.12 35.59 -3.40
C SER A 379 -10.53 34.27 -2.92
N ILE A 380 -9.81 33.52 -3.76
CA ILE A 380 -9.33 32.16 -3.43
C ILE A 380 -7.80 32.12 -3.23
N ILE A 381 -7.06 33.16 -3.62
CA ILE A 381 -5.61 33.23 -3.41
C ILE A 381 -5.29 33.91 -2.07
N ASP A 382 -5.89 33.41 -1.00
CA ASP A 382 -5.33 33.52 0.35
C ASP A 382 -5.00 32.09 0.77
N ASN A 383 -3.91 31.55 0.22
CA ASN A 383 -3.36 30.30 0.74
C ASN A 383 -1.88 30.54 1.04
N ASP A 384 -1.65 30.73 2.33
CA ASP A 384 -0.36 30.97 2.93
C ASP A 384 0.69 29.97 2.45
N ASN A 385 1.78 30.55 1.97
CA ASN A 385 3.08 29.94 1.80
C ASN A 385 3.44 29.10 3.03
N ASN A 386 3.75 27.81 2.84
CA ASN A 386 4.97 27.15 3.35
C ASN A 386 4.90 25.64 3.12
N SER A 387 5.39 25.18 1.97
CA SER A 387 6.25 23.99 1.86
C SER A 387 6.72 23.83 0.42
N LYS A 388 7.92 24.34 0.16
CA LYS A 388 8.78 23.81 -0.91
C LYS A 388 8.97 22.33 -0.63
N ASP A 389 8.54 21.47 -1.55
CA ASP A 389 9.27 20.28 -1.99
C ASP A 389 8.37 19.41 -2.89
N THR A 390 8.64 19.42 -4.21
CA THR A 390 8.35 18.35 -5.19
C THR A 390 6.89 18.06 -5.60
N TRP A 391 5.90 18.88 -5.23
CA TRP A 391 4.53 18.76 -5.74
C TRP A 391 4.21 19.68 -6.93
N GLU A 392 5.07 20.67 -7.23
CA GLU A 392 4.93 21.56 -8.40
C GLU A 392 4.91 20.77 -9.73
N ASP A 393 5.75 19.74 -9.87
CA ASP A 393 5.81 18.91 -11.10
C ASP A 393 4.50 18.15 -11.38
N SER A 394 3.82 17.69 -10.32
CA SER A 394 2.51 17.00 -10.44
C SER A 394 1.39 17.98 -10.79
N PHE A 395 1.51 19.23 -10.33
CA PHE A 395 0.59 20.30 -10.73
C PHE A 395 0.81 20.73 -12.18
N ASP A 396 2.05 20.77 -12.67
CA ASP A 396 2.32 21.08 -14.07
C ASP A 396 1.71 20.05 -15.01
N ASP A 397 1.81 18.75 -14.70
CA ASP A 397 1.15 17.70 -15.49
C ASP A 397 -0.38 17.83 -15.47
N ILE A 398 -0.95 18.17 -14.31
CA ILE A 398 -2.40 18.39 -14.16
C ILE A 398 -2.86 19.65 -14.90
N ILE A 399 -2.11 20.75 -14.85
CA ILE A 399 -2.36 21.97 -15.62
C ILE A 399 -2.24 21.68 -17.11
N THR A 400 -1.28 20.84 -17.50
CA THR A 400 -1.09 20.42 -18.89
C THR A 400 -2.26 19.56 -19.36
N ILE A 401 -2.75 18.62 -18.55
CA ILE A 401 -3.94 17.79 -18.86
C ILE A 401 -5.22 18.62 -18.84
N ALA A 402 -5.38 19.56 -17.90
CA ALA A 402 -6.51 20.48 -17.85
C ALA A 402 -6.53 21.38 -19.08
N SER A 403 -5.35 21.85 -19.51
CA SER A 403 -5.15 22.57 -20.78
C SER A 403 -5.50 21.67 -21.96
N GLN A 404 -5.03 20.43 -22.00
CA GLN A 404 -5.35 19.45 -23.06
C GLN A 404 -6.84 19.10 -23.14
N LEU A 405 -7.57 19.08 -22.02
CA LEU A 405 -9.01 18.84 -21.98
C LEU A 405 -9.83 20.08 -22.38
N THR A 406 -9.31 21.29 -22.13
CA THR A 406 -9.90 22.53 -22.68
C THR A 406 -9.55 22.74 -24.16
N ASN A 407 -8.46 22.14 -24.64
CA ASN A 407 -7.93 22.30 -26.01
C ASN A 407 -8.81 21.77 -27.14
N ASN A 408 -10.00 21.19 -26.89
CA ASN A 408 -10.94 20.96 -28.00
C ASN A 408 -11.58 22.25 -28.53
N ILE A 409 -11.41 23.38 -27.82
CA ILE A 409 -11.77 24.70 -28.33
C ILE A 409 -10.65 25.66 -27.93
N ASN A 410 -9.76 26.02 -28.86
CA ASN A 410 -8.71 26.98 -28.57
C ASN A 410 -9.36 28.33 -28.19
N PRO A 411 -9.22 28.80 -26.94
CA PRO A 411 -9.82 30.07 -26.52
C PRO A 411 -9.36 31.22 -27.41
N GLU A 412 -8.11 31.19 -27.88
CA GLU A 412 -7.56 32.20 -28.79
C GLU A 412 -8.27 32.20 -30.16
N GLN A 413 -8.66 31.02 -30.67
CA GLN A 413 -9.48 30.92 -31.88
C GLN A 413 -10.90 31.44 -31.65
N LEU A 414 -11.50 31.18 -30.48
CA LEU A 414 -12.79 31.76 -30.12
C LEU A 414 -12.71 33.28 -30.02
N TYR A 415 -11.67 33.82 -29.38
CA TYR A 415 -11.43 35.26 -29.29
C TYR A 415 -11.23 35.89 -30.66
N ASN A 416 -10.42 35.28 -31.53
CA ASN A 416 -10.22 35.75 -32.89
C ASN A 416 -11.53 35.72 -33.70
N SER A 417 -12.34 34.68 -33.53
CA SER A 417 -13.66 34.58 -34.17
C SER A 417 -14.62 35.65 -33.65
N LEU A 418 -14.60 35.93 -32.35
CA LEU A 418 -15.39 36.98 -31.72
C LEU A 418 -14.99 38.36 -32.23
N ASP A 419 -13.69 38.65 -32.29
CA ASP A 419 -13.15 39.91 -32.82
C ASP A 419 -13.51 40.11 -34.31
N GLN A 420 -13.45 39.04 -35.10
CA GLN A 420 -13.93 39.06 -36.49
C GLN A 420 -15.44 39.33 -36.59
N LEU A 421 -16.25 38.78 -35.71
CA LEU A 421 -17.70 39.05 -35.67
C LEU A 421 -17.99 40.51 -35.28
N ILE A 422 -17.22 41.10 -34.36
CA ILE A 422 -17.31 42.52 -33.98
C ILE A 422 -16.91 43.43 -35.14
N LYS A 423 -15.83 43.10 -35.84
CA LYS A 423 -15.40 43.81 -37.06
C LYS A 423 -16.46 43.72 -38.16
N THR A 424 -17.01 42.53 -38.38
CA THR A 424 -18.09 42.30 -39.35
C THR A 424 -19.32 43.12 -39.01
N ARG A 425 -19.74 43.15 -37.73
CA ARG A 425 -20.84 44.00 -37.26
C ARG A 425 -20.59 45.46 -37.59
N SER A 426 -19.39 45.96 -37.29
CA SER A 426 -19.01 47.36 -37.53
C SER A 426 -19.11 47.73 -39.01
N VAL A 427 -18.74 46.80 -39.91
CA VAL A 427 -18.90 46.98 -41.36
C VAL A 427 -20.37 46.99 -41.79
N LEU A 428 -21.19 46.07 -41.24
CA LEU A 428 -22.63 46.02 -41.54
C LEU A 428 -23.36 47.30 -41.10
N ILE A 429 -23.03 47.82 -39.91
CA ILE A 429 -23.57 49.10 -39.42
C ILE A 429 -23.21 50.25 -40.35
N LYS A 430 -21.95 50.31 -40.82
CA LYS A 430 -21.52 51.33 -41.79
C LYS A 430 -22.25 51.21 -43.13
N LEU A 431 -22.44 50.00 -43.65
CA LEU A 431 -23.19 49.74 -44.87
C LEU A 431 -24.64 50.20 -44.75
N ARG A 432 -25.27 49.93 -43.60
CA ARG A 432 -26.62 50.41 -43.31
C ARG A 432 -26.71 51.92 -43.28
N GLN A 433 -25.78 52.60 -42.61
CA GLN A 433 -25.70 54.06 -42.61
C GLN A 433 -25.53 54.62 -44.02
N GLN A 434 -24.71 53.99 -44.85
CA GLN A 434 -24.53 54.40 -46.26
C GLN A 434 -25.81 54.24 -47.09
N LEU A 435 -26.57 53.16 -46.87
CA LEU A 435 -27.86 52.96 -47.54
C LEU A 435 -28.89 54.01 -47.10
N ALA A 436 -28.97 54.29 -45.79
CA ALA A 436 -29.83 55.33 -45.26
C ALA A 436 -29.46 56.72 -45.83
N ASN A 437 -28.16 57.05 -45.85
CA ASN A 437 -27.67 58.32 -46.41
C ASN A 437 -27.98 58.46 -47.90
N LYS A 438 -27.75 57.43 -48.72
CA LYS A 438 -28.07 57.48 -50.16
C LYS A 438 -29.56 57.74 -50.41
N TYR A 439 -30.42 57.14 -49.60
CA TYR A 439 -31.85 57.36 -49.70
C TYR A 439 -32.26 58.76 -49.22
N ALA A 440 -31.59 59.27 -48.19
CA ALA A 440 -31.76 60.61 -47.69
C ALA A 440 -31.32 61.69 -48.71
N ASP A 441 -30.22 61.44 -49.44
CA ASP A 441 -29.76 62.28 -50.56
C ASP A 441 -30.81 62.36 -51.68
N HIS A 442 -31.58 61.28 -51.91
CA HIS A 442 -32.73 61.29 -52.84
C HIS A 442 -33.92 62.12 -52.33
N LEU A 443 -34.01 62.40 -51.02
CA LEU A 443 -35.04 63.22 -50.38
C LEU A 443 -34.57 64.65 -50.03
N GLY A 444 -33.28 64.96 -50.18
CA GLY A 444 -32.71 66.30 -49.98
C GLY A 444 -32.15 66.61 -48.59
N GLU A 445 -31.97 65.63 -47.69
CA GLU A 445 -31.36 65.83 -46.36
C GLU A 445 -30.41 64.68 -45.99
N LYS A 446 -29.40 64.91 -45.14
CA LYS A 446 -28.57 63.84 -44.55
C LYS A 446 -29.25 63.29 -43.30
N ILE A 447 -29.54 61.99 -43.26
CA ILE A 447 -30.08 61.31 -42.07
C ILE A 447 -28.92 60.75 -41.24
N ASP A 448 -28.64 61.35 -40.08
CA ASP A 448 -27.75 60.75 -39.09
C ASP A 448 -28.48 59.59 -38.37
N CYS A 449 -28.07 58.33 -38.57
CA CYS A 449 -28.71 57.21 -37.86
C CYS A 449 -28.12 57.00 -36.45
N ILE A 450 -27.51 58.04 -35.88
CA ILE A 450 -26.97 58.07 -34.51
C ILE A 450 -28.04 58.53 -33.49
N VAL A 451 -29.21 58.99 -33.93
CA VAL A 451 -30.32 59.35 -33.01
C VAL A 451 -30.90 58.07 -32.38
N GLN A 452 -31.01 58.09 -31.04
CA GLN A 452 -31.23 56.97 -30.11
C GLN A 452 -32.48 56.14 -30.35
#